data_AF-A0A843HYZ2-F1
#
_entry.id   AF-A0A843HYZ2-F1
#
_cell.length_a   1.000
_cell.length_b   1.000
_cell.length_c   1.000
_cell.angle_alpha   90.00
_cell.angle_beta   90.00
_cell.angle_gamma   90.00
#
_symmetry.space_group_name_H-M   'P 1'
#
loop_
_entity.id
_entity.type
_entity.pdbx_description
1 polymer ?
#
loop_
_entity_poly.entity_id
_entity_poly.type
_entity_poly.pdbx_seq_one_letter_code
_entity_poly.pdbx_strand_id
1 'polypeptide(L)'
;MRARFVTDTATVNVNPVEVTGNVSVKSGSVTGKVGVKTTVVITEHNKLNNRDLPDQHPISAITGLELALATFVYEQASASDTWIITHNLGKHPSCTVVDSSNNVFTPAIHYDSENQITITMNGATTGKAYLN
;
A
#
# COMPACT_ATOMS: atom_id res chain seq x y z
N MET A 1 15.27 -73.67 -32.29
CA MET A 1 15.15 -72.76 -31.13
C MET A 1 15.28 -71.34 -31.64
N ARG A 2 14.24 -70.49 -31.51
CA ARG A 2 14.29 -69.08 -31.95
C ARG A 2 14.38 -68.19 -30.70
N ALA A 3 15.45 -67.41 -30.58
CA ALA A 3 15.64 -66.47 -29.48
C ALA A 3 14.65 -65.30 -29.62
N ARG A 4 13.93 -64.99 -28.55
CA ARG A 4 13.00 -63.86 -28.46
C ARG A 4 13.77 -62.66 -27.92
N PHE A 5 13.91 -61.60 -28.72
CA PHE A 5 14.49 -60.35 -28.24
C PHE A 5 13.47 -59.64 -27.34
N VAL A 6 13.86 -59.32 -26.11
CA VAL A 6 13.09 -58.44 -25.23
C VAL A 6 13.73 -57.06 -25.32
N THR A 7 13.01 -56.08 -25.83
CA THR A 7 13.41 -54.67 -25.77
C THR A 7 12.97 -54.12 -24.43
N ASP A 8 13.91 -53.95 -23.51
CA ASP A 8 13.64 -53.31 -22.23
C ASP A 8 13.57 -51.78 -22.45
N THR A 9 12.40 -51.19 -22.22
CA THR A 9 12.24 -49.74 -22.32
C THR A 9 12.52 -49.15 -20.95
N ALA A 10 13.73 -48.62 -20.75
CA ALA A 10 14.06 -47.93 -19.52
C ALA A 10 13.35 -46.57 -19.47
N THR A 11 12.39 -46.40 -18.56
CA THR A 11 11.79 -45.09 -18.25
C THR A 11 12.71 -44.34 -17.28
N VAL A 12 13.32 -43.25 -17.73
CA VAL A 12 14.09 -42.36 -16.84
C VAL A 12 13.13 -41.43 -16.12
N ASN A 13 12.85 -41.72 -14.85
CA ASN A 13 12.16 -40.79 -13.97
C ASN A 13 13.13 -39.68 -13.55
N VAL A 14 13.08 -38.52 -14.19
CA VAL A 14 13.75 -37.32 -13.69
C VAL A 14 12.91 -36.70 -12.57
N ASN A 15 13.50 -36.56 -11.38
CA ASN A 15 12.91 -35.79 -10.30
C ASN A 15 12.68 -34.33 -10.75
N PRO A 16 11.73 -33.59 -10.16
CA PRO A 16 11.57 -32.16 -10.41
C PRO A 16 12.91 -31.45 -10.20
N VAL A 17 13.38 -30.71 -11.21
CA VAL A 17 14.62 -29.93 -11.10
C VAL A 17 14.34 -28.70 -10.24
N GLU A 18 14.79 -28.72 -9.00
CA GLU A 18 14.79 -27.54 -8.13
C GLU A 18 16.01 -26.67 -8.44
N VAL A 19 15.78 -25.45 -8.92
CA VAL A 19 16.85 -24.46 -9.12
C VAL A 19 16.97 -23.63 -7.85
N THR A 20 18.03 -23.85 -7.09
CA THR A 20 18.32 -23.16 -5.81
C THR A 20 19.12 -21.85 -5.98
N GLY A 21 19.46 -21.47 -7.22
CA GLY A 21 20.25 -20.27 -7.53
C GLY A 21 19.42 -19.12 -8.12
N ASN A 22 20.12 -18.02 -8.44
CA ASN A 22 19.53 -16.85 -9.09
C ASN A 22 19.04 -17.21 -10.50
N VAL A 23 17.73 -17.11 -10.73
CA VAL A 23 17.15 -17.19 -12.07
C VAL A 23 17.40 -15.86 -12.79
N SER A 24 18.28 -15.86 -13.79
CA SER A 24 18.54 -14.67 -14.61
C SER A 24 17.74 -14.76 -15.91
N VAL A 25 16.79 -13.85 -16.10
CA VAL A 25 15.90 -13.84 -17.26
C VAL A 25 16.38 -12.77 -18.25
N LYS A 26 16.90 -13.18 -19.42
CA LYS A 26 17.47 -12.23 -20.39
C LYS A 26 16.49 -11.72 -21.46
N SER A 27 15.29 -12.32 -21.62
CA SER A 27 14.19 -11.79 -22.45
C SER A 27 13.01 -12.77 -22.58
N GLY A 28 12.52 -13.36 -21.49
CA GLY A 28 11.41 -14.34 -21.53
C GLY A 28 10.53 -14.28 -20.28
N SER A 29 9.38 -14.94 -20.29
CA SER A 29 8.52 -15.06 -19.11
C SER A 29 8.83 -16.34 -18.35
N VAL A 30 8.85 -16.28 -17.02
CA VAL A 30 8.93 -17.47 -16.16
C VAL A 30 7.51 -17.92 -15.85
N THR A 31 7.02 -18.92 -16.57
CA THR A 31 5.70 -19.54 -16.33
C THR A 31 5.81 -20.63 -15.27
N GLY A 32 5.87 -20.22 -14.00
CA GLY A 32 5.83 -21.11 -12.84
C GLY A 32 5.24 -20.39 -11.62
N LYS A 33 4.68 -21.14 -10.66
CA LYS A 33 4.25 -20.56 -9.37
C LYS A 33 5.50 -20.11 -8.60
N VAL A 34 5.89 -18.85 -8.72
CA VAL A 34 7.00 -18.28 -7.95
C VAL A 34 6.49 -17.95 -6.54
N GLY A 35 6.89 -18.76 -5.55
CA GLY A 35 6.63 -18.46 -4.15
C GLY A 35 7.61 -17.41 -3.64
N VAL A 36 7.16 -16.17 -3.45
CA VAL A 36 7.98 -15.10 -2.85
C VAL A 36 7.94 -15.29 -1.32
N LYS A 37 9.05 -15.71 -0.71
CA LYS A 37 9.02 -16.14 0.70
C LYS A 37 9.22 -15.03 1.72
N THR A 38 9.83 -13.90 1.40
CA THR A 38 9.85 -12.76 2.33
C THR A 38 10.43 -11.50 1.66
N THR A 39 9.56 -10.50 1.50
CA THR A 39 9.84 -9.07 1.26
C THR A 39 10.49 -8.70 -0.08
N VAL A 40 9.68 -8.11 -0.98
CA VAL A 40 10.17 -7.40 -2.15
C VAL A 40 10.44 -5.94 -1.75
N VAL A 41 11.71 -5.59 -1.51
CA VAL A 41 12.11 -4.19 -1.33
C VAL A 41 12.38 -3.59 -2.70
N ILE A 42 11.65 -2.55 -3.07
CA ILE A 42 11.70 -1.95 -4.41
C ILE A 42 12.12 -0.50 -4.24
N THR A 43 13.32 -0.18 -4.70
CA THR A 43 13.87 1.18 -4.63
C THR A 43 13.19 2.13 -5.65
N GLU A 44 12.48 1.58 -6.64
CA GLU A 44 11.74 2.33 -7.66
C GLU A 44 10.41 1.65 -8.03
N HIS A 45 9.30 2.37 -7.88
CA HIS A 45 7.95 1.83 -8.11
C HIS A 45 7.69 1.43 -9.58
N ASN A 46 8.43 1.99 -10.54
CA ASN A 46 8.32 1.69 -11.98
C ASN A 46 8.74 0.27 -12.37
N LYS A 47 9.35 -0.47 -11.44
CA LYS A 47 9.83 -1.85 -11.66
C LYS A 47 8.79 -2.91 -11.26
N LEU A 48 7.61 -2.51 -10.76
CA LEU A 48 6.43 -3.35 -10.56
C LEU A 48 5.46 -3.24 -11.74
N ASN A 49 5.85 -3.74 -12.91
CA ASN A 49 4.98 -3.70 -14.08
C ASN A 49 4.55 -5.11 -14.51
N ASN A 50 3.37 -5.55 -14.08
CA ASN A 50 2.61 -6.56 -14.83
C ASN A 50 1.99 -5.86 -16.05
N ARG A 51 2.84 -5.42 -16.97
CA ARG A 51 2.55 -4.38 -17.97
C ARG A 51 1.67 -4.83 -19.14
N ASP A 52 1.23 -6.09 -19.16
CA ASP A 52 0.43 -6.63 -20.27
C ASP A 52 -1.07 -6.41 -20.12
N LEU A 53 -1.52 -5.77 -19.03
CA LEU A 53 -2.89 -5.31 -18.88
C LEU A 53 -2.89 -3.79 -18.67
N PRO A 54 -3.41 -2.99 -19.62
CA PRO A 54 -3.23 -1.54 -19.64
C PRO A 54 -3.80 -0.77 -18.44
N ASP A 55 -4.53 -1.40 -17.51
CA ASP A 55 -5.19 -0.73 -16.38
C ASP A 55 -5.16 -1.52 -15.05
N GLN A 56 -4.24 -2.48 -14.88
CA GLN A 56 -4.15 -3.27 -13.62
C GLN A 56 -2.98 -2.89 -12.73
N HIS A 57 -2.82 -1.59 -12.47
CA HIS A 57 -1.94 -1.11 -11.40
C HIS A 57 -2.76 -0.64 -10.19
N PRO A 58 -3.36 -1.53 -9.38
CA PRO A 58 -3.85 -1.09 -8.08
C PRO A 58 -2.63 -0.72 -7.23
N ILE A 59 -2.47 0.58 -6.97
CA ILE A 59 -1.52 1.14 -5.99
C ILE A 59 -1.72 0.48 -4.60
N SER A 60 -2.89 -0.14 -4.39
CA SER A 60 -3.30 -0.95 -3.24
C SER A 60 -2.37 -2.12 -2.88
N ALA A 61 -1.50 -2.57 -3.80
CA ALA A 61 -0.55 -3.66 -3.52
C ALA A 61 0.68 -3.22 -2.71
N ILE A 62 0.90 -1.90 -2.55
CA ILE A 62 2.00 -1.35 -1.75
C ILE A 62 1.45 -1.05 -0.35
N THR A 63 1.62 -2.01 0.57
CA THR A 63 1.28 -1.82 1.98
C THR A 63 2.08 -0.65 2.57
N GLY A 64 1.39 0.37 3.10
CA GLY A 64 2.01 1.53 3.77
C GLY A 64 2.08 2.82 2.95
N LEU A 65 1.89 2.76 1.62
CA LEU A 65 1.81 3.96 0.78
C LEU A 65 0.45 4.66 0.91
N GLU A 66 -0.61 3.88 1.11
CA GLU A 66 -1.99 4.38 1.21
C GLU A 66 -2.17 5.36 2.38
N LEU A 67 -1.47 5.15 3.49
CA LEU A 67 -1.55 6.04 4.66
C LEU A 67 -0.87 7.39 4.43
N ALA A 68 0.25 7.41 3.72
CA ALA A 68 0.98 8.65 3.41
C ALA A 68 0.25 9.53 2.38
N LEU A 69 -0.64 8.95 1.56
CA LEU A 69 -1.45 9.65 0.56
C LEU A 69 -2.92 9.83 0.99
N ALA A 70 -3.31 9.30 2.15
CA ALA A 70 -4.69 9.34 2.61
C ALA A 70 -5.10 10.74 3.06
N THR A 71 -6.30 11.15 2.64
CA THR A 71 -7.03 12.26 3.25
C THR A 71 -7.73 11.76 4.51
N PHE A 72 -7.57 12.47 5.62
CA PHE A 72 -8.31 12.22 6.85
C PHE A 72 -9.35 13.32 7.08
N VAL A 73 -10.57 12.93 7.47
CA VAL A 73 -11.67 13.87 7.76
C VAL A 73 -12.16 13.65 9.18
N TYR A 74 -12.09 14.70 9.99
CA TYR A 74 -12.66 14.76 11.33
C TYR A 74 -14.00 15.49 11.30
N GLU A 75 -14.97 15.02 12.08
CA GLU A 75 -16.25 15.70 12.29
C GLU A 75 -16.45 16.02 13.77
N GLN A 76 -16.62 17.30 14.07
CA GLN A 76 -16.97 17.80 15.38
C GLN A 76 -18.49 18.03 15.44
N ALA A 77 -19.22 17.04 15.92
CA ALA A 77 -20.69 17.10 16.00
C ALA A 77 -21.20 18.03 17.12
N SER A 78 -20.46 18.14 18.22
CA SER A 78 -20.81 18.98 19.38
C SER A 78 -19.89 20.20 19.45
N ALA A 79 -20.43 21.39 19.68
CA ALA A 79 -19.63 22.62 19.66
C ALA A 79 -18.51 22.55 20.71
N SER A 80 -17.27 22.75 20.25
CA SER A 80 -16.08 22.82 21.12
C SER A 80 -15.12 23.88 20.58
N ASP A 81 -14.41 24.55 21.48
CA ASP A 81 -13.35 25.51 21.16
C ASP A 81 -11.98 24.82 21.00
N THR A 82 -11.86 23.57 21.47
CA THR A 82 -10.64 22.76 21.39
C THR A 82 -10.96 21.40 20.80
N TRP A 83 -10.34 21.07 19.66
CA TRP A 83 -10.50 19.78 18.98
C TRP A 83 -9.18 19.02 19.02
N ILE A 84 -9.16 17.86 19.69
CA ILE A 84 -8.01 16.95 19.71
C ILE A 84 -8.26 15.84 18.69
N ILE A 85 -7.46 15.82 17.62
CA ILE A 85 -7.70 14.99 16.44
C ILE A 85 -6.54 14.01 16.27
N THR A 86 -6.80 12.74 16.56
CA THR A 86 -5.88 11.63 16.23
C THR A 86 -6.18 11.12 14.82
N HIS A 87 -5.23 11.31 13.89
CA HIS A 87 -5.42 11.02 12.45
C HIS A 87 -4.55 9.87 11.94
N ASN A 88 -3.49 9.48 12.65
CA ASN A 88 -2.62 8.34 12.31
C ASN A 88 -1.97 8.37 10.91
N LEU A 89 -1.70 9.54 10.32
CA LEU A 89 -1.14 9.64 8.96
C LEU A 89 0.40 9.48 8.91
N GLY A 90 1.08 9.47 10.06
CA GLY A 90 2.54 9.40 10.14
C GLY A 90 3.25 10.62 9.54
N LYS A 91 2.64 11.81 9.63
CA LYS A 91 3.17 13.08 9.11
C LYS A 91 2.45 14.28 9.74
N HIS A 92 2.90 15.50 9.45
CA HIS A 92 2.19 16.74 9.79
C HIS A 92 1.36 17.22 8.58
N PRO A 93 0.09 16.80 8.44
CA PRO A 93 -0.73 17.08 7.25
C PRO A 93 -1.18 18.54 7.20
N SER A 94 -1.44 19.06 6.00
CA SER A 94 -2.13 20.35 5.87
C SER A 94 -3.56 20.20 6.36
N CYS A 95 -4.03 21.14 7.18
CA CYS A 95 -5.36 21.12 7.78
C CYS A 95 -6.21 22.30 7.30
N THR A 96 -7.41 21.99 6.79
CA THR A 96 -8.46 22.97 6.48
C THR A 96 -9.64 22.73 7.39
N VAL A 97 -10.08 23.76 8.11
CA VAL A 97 -11.22 23.68 9.03
C VAL A 97 -12.40 24.43 8.45
N VAL A 98 -13.58 23.83 8.54
CA VAL A 98 -14.86 24.43 8.14
C VAL A 98 -15.87 24.35 9.27
N ASP A 99 -16.77 25.34 9.35
CA ASP A 99 -17.92 25.32 10.25
C ASP A 99 -19.06 24.42 9.71
N SER A 100 -20.17 24.33 10.45
CA SER A 100 -21.37 23.58 10.04
C SER A 100 -22.04 24.09 8.76
N SER A 101 -21.73 25.33 8.34
CA SER A 101 -22.20 25.94 7.10
C SER A 101 -21.18 25.81 5.96
N ASN A 102 -20.10 25.05 6.16
CA ASN A 102 -18.98 24.86 5.24
C ASN A 102 -18.17 26.12 4.95
N ASN A 103 -18.18 27.12 5.83
CA ASN A 103 -17.28 28.27 5.70
C ASN A 103 -15.89 27.88 6.18
N VAL A 104 -14.88 28.14 5.35
CA VAL A 104 -13.47 27.94 5.72
C VAL A 104 -13.02 29.06 6.64
N PHE A 105 -12.30 28.72 7.70
CA PHE A 105 -11.64 29.68 8.57
C PHE A 105 -10.28 29.16 9.07
N THR A 106 -9.47 30.04 9.64
CA THR A 106 -8.10 29.73 10.09
C THR A 106 -8.02 29.78 11.62
N PRO A 107 -8.19 28.65 12.32
CA PRO A 107 -7.96 28.56 13.76
C PRO A 107 -6.46 28.44 14.08
N ALA A 108 -6.12 28.43 15.38
CA ALA A 108 -4.79 28.05 15.82
C ALA A 108 -4.65 26.53 15.73
N ILE A 109 -3.61 26.04 15.04
CA ILE A 109 -3.36 24.62 14.84
C ILE A 109 -1.99 24.29 15.42
N HIS A 110 -1.96 23.32 16.33
CA HIS A 110 -0.75 22.77 16.92
C HIS A 110 -0.61 21.29 16.52
N TYR A 111 0.58 20.88 16.09
CA TYR A 111 0.88 19.47 15.83
C TYR A 111 1.49 18.85 17.09
N ASP A 112 0.71 18.04 17.80
CA ASP A 112 1.18 17.34 19.01
C ASP A 112 2.16 16.20 18.66
N SER A 113 1.95 15.54 17.51
CA SER A 113 2.83 14.50 16.97
C SER A 113 2.59 14.30 15.46
N GLU A 114 3.27 13.31 14.85
CA GLU A 114 3.00 12.85 13.48
C GLU A 114 1.61 12.20 13.30
N ASN A 115 0.87 11.97 14.38
CA ASN A 115 -0.42 11.27 14.37
C ASN A 115 -1.55 12.02 15.07
N GLN A 116 -1.26 13.21 15.63
CA GLN A 116 -2.24 14.00 16.39
C GLN A 116 -2.02 15.50 16.20
N ILE A 117 -3.12 16.22 16.08
CA ILE A 117 -3.17 17.68 16.10
C ILE A 117 -4.19 18.17 17.14
N THR A 118 -3.94 19.37 17.66
CA THR A 118 -4.87 20.12 18.51
C THR A 118 -5.22 21.42 17.82
N ILE A 119 -6.52 21.67 17.66
CA ILE A 119 -7.04 22.89 17.06
C ILE A 119 -7.74 23.71 18.14
N THR A 120 -7.38 24.99 18.27
CA THR A 120 -7.96 25.92 19.25
C THR A 120 -8.62 27.11 18.55
N MET A 121 -9.80 27.47 19.03
CA MET A 121 -10.71 28.45 18.43
C MET A 121 -11.16 29.47 19.47
N ASN A 122 -11.52 30.69 19.03
CA ASN A 122 -12.00 31.74 19.94
C ASN A 122 -13.45 31.55 20.41
N GLY A 123 -14.14 30.50 19.92
CA GLY A 123 -15.51 30.19 20.28
C GLY A 123 -15.86 28.75 19.90
N ALA A 124 -16.75 28.15 20.69
CA ALA A 124 -17.17 26.77 20.49
C ALA A 124 -17.86 26.62 19.12
N THR A 125 -17.31 25.74 18.28
CA THR A 125 -17.72 25.58 16.88
C THR A 125 -17.99 24.10 16.59
N THR A 126 -18.98 23.81 15.76
CA THR A 126 -19.19 22.50 15.13
C THR A 126 -18.72 22.56 13.68
N GLY A 127 -18.33 21.43 13.10
CA GLY A 127 -17.88 21.41 11.72
C GLY A 127 -16.92 20.26 11.42
N LYS A 128 -16.01 20.48 10.47
CA LYS A 128 -15.09 19.44 9.97
C LYS A 128 -13.68 19.97 9.84
N ALA A 129 -12.71 19.06 10.01
CA ALA A 129 -11.32 19.31 9.66
C ALA A 129 -10.86 18.29 8.60
N TYR A 130 -10.31 18.79 7.50
CA TYR A 130 -9.77 18.00 6.39
C TYR A 130 -8.24 18.04 6.46
N LEU A 131 -7.61 16.87 6.60
CA LEU A 131 -6.16 16.71 6.76
C LEU A 131 -5.59 15.98 5.54
N ASN A 132 -4.60 16.56 4.86
CA ASN A 132 -3.98 16.02 3.64
C ASN A 132 -2.45 15.97 3.72
#